data_AF-A0AAV4FUB2-F1
#
_entry.id   AF-A0AAV4FUB2-F1
#
_cell.length_a   1.000
_cell.length_b   1.000
_cell.length_c   1.000
_cell.angle_alpha   90.00
_cell.angle_beta   90.00
_cell.angle_gamma   90.00
#
_symmetry.space_group_name_H-M   'P 1'
#
loop_
_entity.id
_entity.type
_entity.pdbx_description
1 polymer ?
#
loop_
_entity_poly.entity_id
_entity_poly.type
_entity_poly.pdbx_seq_one_letter_code
_entity_poly.pdbx_strand_id
1 'polypeptide(L)'
;IAGLGSGSDFAPLLQIAGIPAVDLWYGFNPELYSVQWYALYHTEYEVFDIFKGQFDRDFQYTGTVAKVCAEMTRSLTDALLLPFSLGDYSRVIQDILHTLDTDYGDELRRNLNNFDKLQKVIDEFRKDIKDFETRLSKLDSKNPFIVRQINDQMMLLERAFLEPAGLPLRPGKKHLLFAENANDAYSGSSFPGLVDLLFQIELDANPQGRWDKVKQHFSVILHTVQSAGATLREVNKFMKETL
;
A
#
# COMPACT_ATOMS: atom_id res chain seq x y z
N ILE A 1 -7.51 0.25 -3.78
CA ILE A 1 -6.07 0.18 -3.47
C ILE A 1 -5.74 -1.30 -3.39
N ALA A 2 -4.76 -1.77 -4.15
CA ALA A 2 -4.27 -3.15 -4.13
C ALA A 2 -2.77 -3.12 -3.88
N GLY A 3 -2.21 -4.23 -3.38
CA GLY A 3 -0.76 -4.32 -3.17
C GLY A 3 -0.03 -4.32 -4.50
N LEU A 4 0.78 -3.29 -4.75
CA LEU A 4 1.74 -3.29 -5.84
C LEU A 4 2.96 -4.11 -5.41
N GLY A 5 3.16 -5.25 -6.08
CA GLY A 5 4.33 -6.12 -5.88
C GLY A 5 5.60 -5.53 -6.48
N SER A 6 6.48 -6.40 -6.93
CA SER A 6 7.62 -6.06 -7.78
C SER A 6 7.26 -6.40 -9.23
N GLY A 7 7.94 -5.82 -10.21
CA GLY A 7 7.72 -6.18 -11.62
C GLY A 7 7.74 -5.01 -12.59
N SER A 8 7.77 -3.77 -12.11
CA SER A 8 7.98 -2.59 -12.93
C SER A 8 8.61 -1.47 -12.09
N ASP A 9 8.84 -0.31 -12.71
CA ASP A 9 9.58 0.82 -12.14
C ASP A 9 8.85 1.52 -10.98
N PHE A 10 7.57 1.20 -10.74
CA PHE A 10 6.83 1.72 -9.59
C PHE A 10 7.31 1.13 -8.25
N ALA A 11 7.96 -0.03 -8.24
CA ALA A 11 8.33 -0.74 -7.03
C ALA A 11 9.20 0.12 -6.07
N PRO A 12 10.33 0.74 -6.51
CA PRO A 12 11.10 1.63 -5.65
C PRO A 12 10.35 2.90 -5.24
N LEU A 13 9.42 3.41 -6.05
CA LEU A 13 8.62 4.60 -5.70
C LEU A 13 7.75 4.33 -4.48
N LEU A 14 7.01 3.22 -4.49
CA LEU A 14 6.15 2.85 -3.38
C LEU A 14 6.97 2.29 -2.20
N GLN A 15 7.74 1.24 -2.44
CA GLN A 15 8.28 0.38 -1.38
C GLN A 15 9.52 0.96 -0.68
N ILE A 16 10.17 1.95 -1.29
CA ILE A 16 11.38 2.60 -0.75
C ILE A 16 11.11 4.08 -0.46
N ALA A 17 10.50 4.80 -1.40
CA ALA A 17 10.30 6.24 -1.28
C ALA A 17 8.94 6.65 -0.66
N GLY A 18 7.99 5.72 -0.52
CA GLY A 18 6.65 6.00 0.01
C GLY A 18 5.88 7.00 -0.85
N ILE A 19 6.00 6.84 -2.17
CA ILE A 19 5.28 7.65 -3.15
C ILE A 19 4.14 6.78 -3.69
N PRO A 20 2.87 7.21 -3.55
CA PRO A 20 1.74 6.51 -4.15
C PRO A 20 1.98 6.29 -5.64
N ALA A 21 1.81 5.07 -6.09
CA ALA A 21 2.05 4.67 -7.47
C ALA A 21 0.85 3.91 -8.03
N VAL A 22 0.76 3.86 -9.35
CA VAL A 22 -0.26 3.11 -10.07
C VAL A 22 0.37 2.55 -11.34
N ASP A 23 -0.03 1.34 -11.70
CA ASP A 23 0.28 0.72 -12.98
C ASP A 23 -1.03 0.45 -13.71
N LEU A 24 -1.11 0.87 -14.97
CA LEU A 24 -2.32 0.88 -15.78
C LEU A 24 -2.07 0.18 -17.10
N TRP A 25 -2.79 -0.90 -17.35
CA TRP A 25 -2.70 -1.68 -18.57
C TRP A 25 -4.06 -2.23 -18.96
N TYR A 26 -4.20 -2.60 -20.23
CA TYR A 26 -5.37 -3.32 -20.74
C TYR A 26 -5.06 -4.81 -20.75
N GLY A 27 -5.82 -5.60 -20.01
CA GLY A 27 -5.61 -7.04 -19.87
C GLY A 27 -6.58 -7.90 -20.67
N PHE A 28 -6.25 -9.18 -20.80
CA PHE A 28 -7.16 -10.19 -21.31
C PHE A 28 -8.12 -10.66 -20.21
N ASN A 29 -9.24 -11.28 -20.58
CA ASN A 29 -10.16 -11.87 -19.61
C ASN A 29 -9.58 -13.19 -19.07
N PRO A 30 -9.23 -13.29 -17.78
CA PRO A 30 -8.67 -14.50 -17.20
C PRO A 30 -9.65 -15.69 -17.16
N GLU A 31 -10.96 -15.45 -17.26
CA GLU A 31 -11.97 -16.53 -17.34
C GLU A 31 -11.99 -17.21 -18.70
N LEU A 32 -11.55 -16.51 -19.76
CA LEU A 32 -11.51 -17.04 -21.12
C LEU A 32 -10.15 -17.66 -21.46
N TYR A 33 -9.08 -17.17 -20.85
CA TYR A 33 -7.71 -17.58 -21.16
C TYR A 33 -6.98 -18.02 -19.90
N SER A 34 -6.68 -19.33 -19.82
CA SER A 34 -5.87 -19.92 -18.74
C SER A 34 -4.37 -19.71 -19.01
N VAL A 35 -3.95 -18.45 -19.12
CA VAL A 35 -2.55 -18.04 -19.25
C VAL A 35 -2.22 -17.03 -18.17
N GLN A 36 -0.99 -17.08 -17.63
CA GLN A 36 -0.56 -16.14 -16.59
C GLN A 36 -0.22 -14.76 -17.17
N TRP A 37 0.34 -14.73 -18.37
CA TRP A 37 0.71 -13.54 -19.14
C TRP A 37 0.37 -13.73 -20.61
N TYR A 38 0.53 -12.67 -21.40
CA TYR A 38 0.41 -12.80 -22.85
C TYR A 38 1.52 -13.69 -23.41
N ALA A 39 1.19 -14.52 -24.40
CA ALA A 39 2.01 -15.66 -24.81
C ALA A 39 3.40 -15.32 -25.38
N LEU A 40 3.62 -14.07 -25.77
CA LEU A 40 4.86 -13.64 -26.44
C LEU A 40 5.86 -12.96 -25.51
N TYR A 41 5.52 -12.84 -24.22
CA TYR A 41 6.31 -12.11 -23.23
C TYR A 41 7.80 -12.49 -23.24
N HIS A 42 8.69 -11.50 -23.39
CA HIS A 42 10.16 -11.65 -23.44
C HIS A 42 10.68 -12.58 -24.54
N THR A 43 9.99 -12.67 -25.68
CA THR A 43 10.44 -13.46 -26.83
C THR A 43 10.79 -12.58 -28.04
N GLU A 44 11.49 -13.14 -29.02
CA GLU A 44 11.75 -12.46 -30.30
C GLU A 44 10.46 -12.16 -31.10
N TYR A 45 9.33 -12.75 -30.70
CA TYR A 45 8.03 -12.59 -31.36
C TYR A 45 7.24 -11.38 -30.84
N GLU A 46 7.77 -10.59 -29.90
CA GLU A 46 7.21 -9.29 -29.51
C GLU A 46 7.46 -8.23 -30.61
N VAL A 47 6.80 -8.42 -31.75
CA VAL A 47 6.94 -7.54 -32.91
C VAL A 47 5.67 -6.77 -33.20
N PHE A 48 5.84 -5.59 -33.77
CA PHE A 48 4.76 -4.65 -34.06
C PHE A 48 3.63 -5.27 -34.89
N ASP A 49 3.95 -6.08 -35.89
CA ASP A 49 2.95 -6.71 -36.76
C ASP A 49 2.03 -7.67 -35.99
N ILE A 50 2.55 -8.37 -34.98
CA ILE A 50 1.73 -9.23 -34.13
C ILE A 50 0.89 -8.39 -33.16
N PHE A 51 1.48 -7.36 -32.54
CA PHE A 51 0.74 -6.43 -31.70
C PHE A 51 -0.46 -5.80 -32.44
N LYS A 52 -0.21 -5.20 -33.60
CA LYS A 52 -1.25 -4.61 -34.44
C LYS A 52 -2.19 -5.68 -35.03
N GLY A 53 -1.70 -6.87 -35.36
CA GLY A 53 -2.53 -7.91 -35.96
C GLY A 53 -3.52 -8.56 -34.98
N GLN A 54 -3.06 -8.80 -33.75
CA GLN A 54 -3.70 -9.71 -32.79
C GLN A 54 -4.13 -9.05 -31.47
N PHE A 55 -3.46 -7.98 -31.03
CA PHE A 55 -3.74 -7.36 -29.73
C PHE A 55 -4.55 -6.07 -29.84
N ASP A 56 -4.15 -5.13 -30.69
CA ASP A 56 -4.78 -3.81 -30.77
C ASP A 56 -4.76 -3.21 -32.20
N ARG A 57 -5.60 -3.76 -33.07
CA ARG A 57 -5.60 -3.47 -34.52
C ARG A 57 -5.80 -2.00 -34.87
N ASP A 58 -6.72 -1.36 -34.18
CA ASP A 58 -7.11 0.02 -34.42
C ASP A 58 -6.59 0.96 -33.33
N PHE A 59 -5.65 0.49 -32.49
CA PHE A 59 -5.04 1.23 -31.37
C PHE A 59 -6.06 1.78 -30.35
N GLN A 60 -7.21 1.12 -30.22
CA GLN A 60 -8.28 1.57 -29.34
C GLN A 60 -7.93 1.34 -27.88
N TYR A 61 -7.32 0.21 -27.54
CA TYR A 61 -6.96 -0.11 -26.15
C TYR A 61 -5.80 0.77 -25.68
N THR A 62 -4.74 0.86 -26.49
CA THR A 62 -3.58 1.71 -26.23
C THR A 62 -4.01 3.17 -26.13
N GLY A 63 -4.84 3.65 -27.06
CA GLY A 63 -5.39 5.00 -27.04
C GLY A 63 -6.28 5.26 -25.81
N THR A 64 -6.97 4.24 -25.29
CA THR A 64 -7.77 4.33 -24.06
C THR A 64 -6.87 4.45 -22.84
N VAL A 65 -5.86 3.59 -22.68
CA VAL A 65 -4.89 3.67 -21.58
C VAL A 65 -4.21 5.04 -21.57
N ALA A 66 -3.78 5.53 -22.74
CA ALA A 66 -3.17 6.86 -22.88
C ALA A 66 -4.10 7.99 -22.39
N LYS A 67 -5.40 7.94 -22.74
CA LYS A 67 -6.39 8.93 -22.27
C LYS A 67 -6.60 8.86 -20.76
N VAL A 68 -6.68 7.66 -20.18
CA VAL A 68 -6.82 7.48 -18.73
C VAL A 68 -5.60 8.04 -18.00
N CYS A 69 -4.39 7.72 -18.45
CA CYS A 69 -3.15 8.25 -17.88
C CYS A 69 -3.09 9.78 -17.98
N ALA A 70 -3.50 10.35 -19.13
CA ALA A 70 -3.54 11.80 -19.34
C ALA A 70 -4.54 12.49 -18.40
N GLU A 71 -5.76 11.97 -18.27
CA GLU A 71 -6.77 12.55 -17.37
C GLU A 71 -6.41 12.40 -15.89
N MET A 72 -5.78 11.29 -15.51
CA MET A 72 -5.24 11.10 -14.17
C MET A 72 -4.13 12.12 -13.89
N THR A 73 -3.20 12.30 -14.83
CA THR A 73 -2.12 13.28 -14.71
C THR A 73 -2.69 14.69 -14.57
N ARG A 74 -3.59 15.10 -15.47
CA ARG A 74 -4.27 16.40 -15.42
C ARG A 74 -4.99 16.61 -14.08
N SER A 75 -5.68 15.58 -13.58
CA SER A 75 -6.38 15.66 -12.30
C SER A 75 -5.43 15.83 -11.12
N LEU A 76 -4.27 15.17 -11.14
CA LEU A 76 -3.25 15.30 -10.10
C LEU A 76 -2.50 16.64 -10.16
N THR A 77 -2.31 17.22 -11.35
CA THR A 77 -1.56 18.48 -11.52
C THR A 77 -2.43 19.72 -11.31
N ASP A 78 -3.69 19.68 -11.74
CA ASP A 78 -4.52 20.89 -11.85
C ASP A 78 -5.53 21.02 -10.69
N ALA A 79 -5.81 19.96 -9.95
CA ALA A 79 -6.75 20.02 -8.84
C ALA A 79 -6.20 20.86 -7.69
N LEU A 80 -7.03 21.77 -7.16
CA LEU A 80 -6.68 22.62 -6.01
C LEU A 80 -6.31 21.78 -4.77
N LEU A 81 -7.06 20.70 -4.54
CA LEU A 81 -6.81 19.69 -3.52
C LEU A 81 -6.47 18.39 -4.22
N LEU A 82 -5.50 17.65 -3.70
CA LEU A 82 -5.13 16.34 -4.25
C LEU A 82 -6.36 15.43 -4.28
N PRO A 83 -6.65 14.75 -5.41
CA PRO A 83 -7.84 13.92 -5.56
C PRO A 83 -7.67 12.54 -4.90
N PHE A 84 -7.17 12.49 -3.67
CA PHE A 84 -7.01 11.25 -2.91
C PHE A 84 -8.22 10.98 -2.01
N SER A 85 -8.65 9.71 -1.97
CA SER A 85 -9.65 9.22 -1.03
C SER A 85 -8.95 8.52 0.13
N LEU A 86 -8.65 9.26 1.20
CA LEU A 86 -7.96 8.68 2.37
C LEU A 86 -8.83 7.65 3.10
N GLY A 87 -10.16 7.76 3.02
CA GLY A 87 -11.09 6.73 3.52
C GLY A 87 -10.83 5.34 2.94
N ASP A 88 -10.35 5.23 1.69
CA ASP A 88 -10.02 3.96 1.06
C ASP A 88 -8.88 3.24 1.80
N TYR A 89 -7.94 4.01 2.35
CA TYR A 89 -6.81 3.51 3.10
C TYR A 89 -7.24 2.79 4.37
N SER A 90 -8.23 3.35 5.08
CA SER A 90 -8.80 2.72 6.29
C SER A 90 -9.48 1.39 5.98
N ARG A 91 -10.17 1.30 4.83
CA ARG A 91 -10.82 0.07 4.37
C ARG A 91 -9.78 -1.00 4.06
N VAL A 92 -8.74 -0.63 3.31
CA VAL A 92 -7.68 -1.58 2.93
C VAL A 92 -6.94 -2.11 4.15
N ILE A 93 -6.57 -1.26 5.12
CA ILE A 93 -5.91 -1.75 6.34
C ILE A 93 -6.83 -2.69 7.16
N GLN A 94 -8.14 -2.43 7.17
CA GLN A 94 -9.10 -3.34 7.80
C GLN A 94 -9.17 -4.70 7.08
N ASP A 95 -9.18 -4.70 5.74
CA ASP A 95 -9.17 -5.92 4.95
C ASP A 95 -7.88 -6.72 5.19
N ILE A 96 -6.74 -6.02 5.27
CA ILE A 96 -5.44 -6.63 5.62
C ILE A 96 -5.50 -7.31 7.00
N LEU A 97 -6.06 -6.64 8.01
CA LEU A 97 -6.23 -7.25 9.33
C LEU A 97 -7.13 -8.49 9.25
N HIS A 98 -8.22 -8.43 8.50
CA HIS A 98 -9.13 -9.57 8.35
C HIS A 98 -8.42 -10.78 7.72
N THR A 99 -7.63 -10.57 6.67
CA THR A 99 -6.80 -11.62 6.06
C THR A 99 -5.77 -12.16 7.05
N LEU A 100 -5.04 -11.28 7.75
CA LEU A 100 -4.05 -11.68 8.75
C LEU A 100 -4.66 -12.52 9.89
N ASP A 101 -5.83 -12.12 10.37
CA ASP A 101 -6.55 -12.84 11.42
C ASP A 101 -7.06 -14.20 10.93
N THR A 102 -7.55 -14.27 9.69
CA THR A 102 -7.99 -15.52 9.07
C THR A 102 -6.83 -16.50 8.92
N ASP A 103 -5.68 -16.03 8.45
CA ASP A 103 -4.55 -16.90 8.09
C ASP A 103 -3.69 -17.27 9.32
N TYR A 104 -3.51 -16.34 10.27
CA TYR A 104 -2.54 -16.47 11.37
C TYR A 104 -3.09 -16.11 12.75
N GLY A 105 -4.37 -15.72 12.89
CA GLY A 105 -4.91 -15.15 14.11
C GLY A 105 -4.75 -16.01 15.36
N ASP A 106 -4.99 -17.32 15.27
CA ASP A 106 -4.84 -18.25 16.41
C ASP A 106 -3.38 -18.39 16.85
N GLU A 107 -2.44 -18.40 15.91
CA GLU A 107 -1.01 -18.50 16.18
C GLU A 107 -0.46 -17.20 16.76
N LEU A 108 -0.88 -16.06 16.20
CA LEU A 108 -0.51 -14.73 16.67
C LEU A 108 -1.07 -14.47 18.07
N ARG A 109 -2.33 -14.80 18.37
CA ARG A 109 -2.88 -14.61 19.73
C ARG A 109 -2.22 -15.49 20.78
N ARG A 110 -1.75 -16.69 20.42
CA ARG A 110 -1.00 -17.57 21.34
C ARG A 110 0.37 -16.99 21.70
N ASN A 111 1.02 -16.28 20.78
CA ASN A 111 2.40 -15.82 20.95
C ASN A 111 2.55 -14.31 21.18
N LEU A 112 1.54 -13.52 20.86
CA LEU A 112 1.45 -12.06 20.99
C LEU A 112 0.27 -11.67 21.88
N ASN A 113 0.57 -11.25 23.10
CA ASN A 113 -0.45 -10.76 24.05
C ASN A 113 -1.13 -9.45 23.63
N ASN A 114 -0.60 -8.78 22.60
CA ASN A 114 -1.05 -7.50 22.11
C ASN A 114 -1.65 -7.56 20.70
N PHE A 115 -1.87 -8.75 20.12
CA PHE A 115 -2.41 -8.89 18.76
C PHE A 115 -3.71 -8.08 18.57
N ASP A 116 -4.64 -8.19 19.52
CA ASP A 116 -5.93 -7.49 19.46
C ASP A 116 -5.82 -5.96 19.59
N LYS A 117 -4.64 -5.40 19.93
CA LYS A 117 -4.42 -3.95 19.87
C LYS A 117 -4.38 -3.43 18.44
N LEU A 118 -4.11 -4.27 17.44
CA LEU A 118 -4.08 -3.85 16.04
C LEU A 118 -5.43 -3.31 15.58
N GLN A 119 -6.55 -3.96 15.94
CA GLN A 119 -7.89 -3.44 15.64
C GLN A 119 -8.09 -2.05 16.26
N LYS A 120 -7.66 -1.83 17.51
CA LYS A 120 -7.80 -0.53 18.18
C LYS A 120 -7.02 0.58 17.47
N VAL A 121 -5.79 0.29 17.05
CA VAL A 121 -4.96 1.26 16.33
C VAL A 121 -5.56 1.57 14.95
N ILE A 122 -6.15 0.58 14.27
CA ILE A 122 -6.85 0.77 12.99
C ILE A 122 -8.12 1.61 13.18
N ASP A 123 -8.87 1.39 14.27
CA ASP A 123 -10.05 2.19 14.60
C ASP A 123 -9.67 3.65 14.90
N GLU A 124 -8.56 3.88 15.61
CA GLU A 124 -8.00 5.23 15.84
C GLU A 124 -7.57 5.89 14.53
N PHE A 125 -6.86 5.17 13.66
CA PHE A 125 -6.47 5.65 12.33
C PHE A 125 -7.68 6.06 11.49
N ARG A 126 -8.73 5.22 11.49
CA ARG A 126 -10.00 5.50 10.81
C ARG A 126 -10.68 6.75 11.37
N LYS A 127 -10.63 6.96 12.68
CA LYS A 127 -11.14 8.17 13.31
C LYS A 127 -10.34 9.40 12.89
N ASP A 128 -9.01 9.32 12.89
CA ASP A 128 -8.13 10.39 12.42
C ASP A 128 -8.43 10.78 10.97
N ILE A 129 -8.67 9.80 10.08
CA ILE A 129 -9.14 10.06 8.69
C ILE A 129 -10.48 10.77 8.67
N LYS A 130 -11.47 10.31 9.44
CA LYS A 130 -12.81 10.92 9.46
C LYS A 130 -12.77 12.37 9.96
N ASP A 131 -11.96 12.62 10.98
CA ASP A 131 -11.74 13.97 11.51
C ASP A 131 -11.01 14.84 10.48
N PHE A 132 -10.02 14.29 9.76
CA PHE A 132 -9.35 14.94 8.62
C PHE A 132 -10.34 15.32 7.51
N GLU A 133 -11.17 14.39 7.04
CA GLU A 133 -12.18 14.63 6.00
C GLU A 133 -13.21 15.68 6.43
N THR A 134 -13.58 15.68 7.72
CA THR A 134 -14.44 16.72 8.29
C THR A 134 -13.78 18.09 8.23
N ARG A 135 -12.48 18.20 8.55
CA ARG A 135 -11.71 19.45 8.40
C ARG A 135 -11.61 19.88 6.94
N LEU A 136 -11.36 18.93 6.04
CA LEU A 136 -11.29 19.15 4.59
C LEU A 136 -12.58 19.78 4.06
N SER A 137 -13.75 19.30 4.50
CA SER A 137 -15.06 19.81 4.06
C SER A 137 -15.34 21.27 4.49
N LYS A 138 -14.61 21.77 5.50
CA LYS A 138 -14.77 23.11 6.08
C LYS A 138 -13.60 24.04 5.74
N LEU A 139 -12.68 23.60 4.89
CA LEU A 139 -11.46 24.31 4.55
C LEU A 139 -11.76 25.62 3.82
N ASP A 140 -11.07 26.69 4.21
CA ASP A 140 -11.04 27.94 3.44
C ASP A 140 -10.14 27.77 2.21
N SER A 141 -10.75 27.42 1.08
CA SER A 141 -10.06 27.19 -0.20
C SER A 141 -9.45 28.44 -0.82
N LYS A 142 -9.74 29.63 -0.28
CA LYS A 142 -9.13 30.89 -0.74
C LYS A 142 -7.78 31.14 -0.09
N ASN A 143 -7.45 30.46 1.01
CA ASN A 143 -6.19 30.60 1.69
C ASN A 143 -5.17 29.56 1.16
N PRO A 144 -4.17 29.98 0.36
CA PRO A 144 -3.23 29.05 -0.27
C PRO A 144 -2.35 28.30 0.75
N PHE A 145 -2.09 28.87 1.93
CA PHE A 145 -1.31 28.21 2.98
C PHE A 145 -2.07 27.03 3.60
N ILE A 146 -3.37 27.20 3.84
CA ILE A 146 -4.22 26.13 4.39
C ILE A 146 -4.38 25.01 3.34
N VAL A 147 -4.63 25.37 2.08
CA VAL A 147 -4.69 24.41 0.97
C VAL A 147 -3.38 23.61 0.88
N ARG A 148 -2.24 24.30 0.91
CA ARG A 148 -0.93 23.63 0.84
C ARG A 148 -0.69 22.69 2.01
N GLN A 149 -1.01 23.12 3.23
CA GLN A 149 -0.87 22.30 4.43
C GLN A 149 -1.67 20.99 4.33
N ILE A 150 -2.93 21.07 3.88
CA ILE A 150 -3.77 19.88 3.67
C ILE A 150 -3.21 18.97 2.57
N ASN A 151 -2.77 19.53 1.44
CA ASN A 151 -2.17 18.75 0.37
C ASN A 151 -0.89 18.05 0.85
N ASP A 152 -0.06 18.70 1.67
CA ASP A 152 1.12 18.05 2.25
C ASP A 152 0.73 16.90 3.20
N GLN A 153 -0.34 17.03 4.02
CA GLN A 153 -0.85 15.92 4.83
C GLN A 153 -1.30 14.72 3.96
N MET A 154 -2.02 14.98 2.86
CA MET A 154 -2.49 13.93 1.95
C MET A 154 -1.33 13.27 1.19
N MET A 155 -0.38 14.07 0.69
CA MET A 155 0.78 13.61 -0.07
C MET A 155 1.75 12.80 0.77
N LEU A 156 1.94 13.18 2.04
CA LEU A 156 2.95 12.57 2.91
C LEU A 156 2.42 11.38 3.72
N LEU A 157 1.11 11.10 3.69
CA LEU A 157 0.52 9.98 4.44
C LEU A 157 1.17 8.63 4.07
N GLU A 158 1.40 8.38 2.79
CA GLU A 158 2.04 7.14 2.30
C GLU A 158 3.43 6.94 2.93
N ARG A 159 4.20 8.02 3.08
CA ARG A 159 5.54 8.00 3.68
C ARG A 159 5.51 7.64 5.16
N ALA A 160 4.39 7.88 5.85
CA ALA A 160 4.25 7.51 7.25
C ALA A 160 4.29 5.99 7.46
N PHE A 161 4.05 5.18 6.40
CA PHE A 161 4.14 3.72 6.46
C PHE A 161 5.53 3.15 6.17
N LEU A 162 6.55 4.00 6.01
CA LEU A 162 7.93 3.57 5.81
C LEU A 162 8.64 3.33 7.15
N GLU A 163 9.30 2.18 7.28
CA GLU A 163 10.26 1.89 8.33
C GLU A 163 11.68 2.18 7.83
N PRO A 164 12.40 3.17 8.40
CA PRO A 164 13.75 3.52 7.97
C PRO A 164 14.74 2.34 7.98
N ALA A 165 14.63 1.44 8.95
CA ALA A 165 15.46 0.24 9.06
C ALA A 165 15.11 -0.84 8.01
N GLY A 166 13.94 -0.73 7.37
CA GLY A 166 13.41 -1.71 6.42
C GLY A 166 12.73 -2.91 7.08
N LEU A 167 12.28 -3.85 6.26
CA LEU A 167 11.62 -5.07 6.71
C LEU A 167 12.65 -6.03 7.37
N PRO A 168 12.25 -6.82 8.39
CA PRO A 168 13.17 -7.63 9.20
C PRO A 168 14.08 -8.59 8.44
N LEU A 169 13.59 -9.19 7.35
CA LEU A 169 14.34 -10.10 6.49
C LEU A 169 14.75 -9.47 5.15
N ARG A 170 14.25 -8.26 4.85
CA ARG A 170 14.45 -7.55 3.58
C ARG A 170 14.68 -6.05 3.83
N PRO A 171 15.86 -5.64 4.34
CA PRO A 171 16.12 -4.24 4.73
C PRO A 171 16.02 -3.23 3.57
N GLY A 172 16.16 -3.70 2.33
CA GLY A 172 15.99 -2.86 1.13
C GLY A 172 14.54 -2.45 0.85
N LYS A 173 13.56 -3.09 1.50
CA LYS A 173 12.14 -2.76 1.41
C LYS A 173 11.71 -2.08 2.69
N LYS A 174 11.02 -0.95 2.60
CA LYS A 174 10.74 -0.09 3.75
C LYS A 174 9.27 0.05 4.06
N HIS A 175 8.40 -0.16 3.07
CA HIS A 175 6.98 0.03 3.24
C HIS A 175 6.34 -1.13 4.03
N LEU A 176 5.75 -0.81 5.19
CA LEU A 176 5.24 -1.82 6.14
C LEU A 176 3.96 -2.51 5.70
N LEU A 177 3.09 -1.81 4.95
CA LEU A 177 1.82 -2.39 4.50
C LEU A 177 1.93 -3.16 3.20
N PHE A 178 2.84 -2.76 2.31
CA PHE A 178 2.91 -3.19 0.92
C PHE A 178 4.35 -3.44 0.53
N ALA A 179 4.64 -4.66 0.12
CA ALA A 179 5.82 -4.99 -0.66
C ALA A 179 5.50 -6.24 -1.48
N GLU A 180 6.39 -6.64 -2.37
CA GLU A 180 6.24 -7.95 -3.00
C GLU A 180 6.21 -9.08 -1.98
N ASN A 181 5.50 -10.16 -2.30
CA ASN A 181 5.59 -11.41 -1.55
C ASN A 181 7.01 -11.98 -1.72
N ALA A 182 7.65 -12.42 -0.64
CA ALA A 182 8.99 -12.99 -0.71
C ALA A 182 9.06 -14.29 -1.54
N ASN A 183 7.94 -15.01 -1.67
CA ASN A 183 7.83 -16.26 -2.42
C ASN A 183 7.21 -16.07 -3.82
N ASP A 184 6.62 -14.91 -4.09
CA ASP A 184 6.11 -14.52 -5.41
C ASP A 184 6.27 -13.01 -5.61
N ALA A 185 7.37 -12.62 -6.26
CA ALA A 185 7.73 -11.21 -6.40
C ALA A 185 6.68 -10.38 -7.18
N TYR A 186 5.80 -11.00 -7.96
CA TYR A 186 4.81 -10.28 -8.77
C TYR A 186 3.52 -9.99 -8.00
N SER A 187 3.22 -10.74 -6.94
CA SER A 187 2.08 -10.45 -6.07
C SER A 187 2.47 -9.48 -4.94
N GLY A 188 1.59 -8.52 -4.68
CA GLY A 188 1.68 -7.72 -3.47
C GLY A 188 1.33 -8.56 -2.25
N SER A 189 2.10 -8.39 -1.17
CA SER A 189 1.80 -8.94 0.15
C SER A 189 1.44 -7.81 1.11
N SER A 190 0.47 -8.10 1.97
CA SER A 190 0.03 -7.21 3.04
C SER A 190 0.73 -7.56 4.35
N PHE A 191 1.27 -6.56 5.05
CA PHE A 191 2.22 -6.78 6.16
C PHE A 191 3.36 -7.75 5.79
N PRO A 192 4.09 -7.49 4.68
CA PRO A 192 5.10 -8.40 4.12
C PRO A 192 6.13 -8.84 5.16
N GLY A 193 6.65 -7.93 5.98
CA GLY A 193 7.66 -8.27 6.99
C GLY A 193 7.15 -9.21 8.09
N LEU A 194 5.86 -9.16 8.41
CA LEU A 194 5.23 -10.08 9.37
C LEU A 194 5.01 -11.44 8.74
N VAL A 195 4.46 -11.48 7.51
CA VAL A 195 4.23 -12.72 6.76
C VAL A 195 5.55 -13.45 6.51
N ASP A 196 6.62 -12.74 6.14
CA ASP A 196 7.95 -13.31 5.95
C ASP A 196 8.50 -13.97 7.21
N LEU A 197 8.25 -13.38 8.38
CA LEU A 197 8.69 -13.93 9.66
C LEU A 197 7.87 -15.16 10.08
N LEU A 198 6.57 -15.18 9.76
CA LEU A 198 5.69 -16.31 10.07
C LEU A 198 5.90 -17.49 9.12
N PHE A 199 6.34 -17.23 7.89
CA PHE A 199 6.54 -18.26 6.89
C PHE A 199 7.50 -19.36 7.36
N GLN A 200 6.97 -20.58 7.52
CA GLN A 200 7.70 -21.75 8.00
C GLN A 200 8.45 -21.51 9.33
N ILE A 201 7.87 -20.72 10.25
CA ILE A 201 8.50 -20.39 11.54
C ILE A 201 8.87 -21.62 12.38
N GLU A 202 8.04 -22.66 12.35
CA GLU A 202 8.29 -23.93 13.06
C GLU A 202 9.47 -24.73 12.51
N LEU A 203 9.89 -24.45 11.26
CA LEU A 203 11.04 -25.10 10.62
C LEU A 203 12.33 -24.29 10.78
N ASP A 204 12.31 -23.14 11.48
CA ASP A 204 13.50 -22.35 11.74
C ASP A 204 14.49 -23.08 12.65
N ALA A 205 15.79 -22.82 12.49
CA ALA A 205 16.81 -23.34 13.38
C ALA A 205 16.71 -22.79 14.82
N ASN A 206 16.08 -21.62 15.00
CA ASN A 206 15.79 -20.96 16.27
C ASN A 206 14.39 -20.31 16.26
N PRO A 207 13.31 -21.11 16.38
CA PRO A 207 11.93 -20.61 16.32
C PRO A 207 11.65 -19.52 17.35
N GLN A 208 12.21 -19.64 18.56
CA GLN A 208 12.04 -18.64 19.62
C GLN A 208 12.61 -17.28 19.21
N GLY A 209 13.82 -17.26 18.63
CA GLY A 209 14.43 -16.02 18.15
C GLY A 209 13.64 -15.40 16.99
N ARG A 210 13.00 -16.22 16.15
CA ARG A 210 12.10 -15.72 15.08
C ARG A 210 10.82 -15.11 15.67
N TRP A 211 10.23 -15.74 16.70
CA TRP A 211 9.10 -15.18 17.44
C TRP A 211 9.42 -13.86 18.16
N ASP A 212 10.64 -13.69 18.65
CA ASP A 212 11.07 -12.42 19.24
C ASP A 212 11.13 -11.30 18.18
N LYS A 213 11.57 -11.61 16.95
CA LYS A 213 11.48 -10.68 15.81
C LYS A 213 10.03 -10.38 15.43
N VAL A 214 9.13 -11.36 15.47
CA VAL A 214 7.69 -11.16 15.25
C VAL A 214 7.13 -10.16 16.26
N LYS A 215 7.42 -10.34 17.56
CA LYS A 215 6.98 -9.40 18.63
C LYS A 215 7.49 -7.98 18.40
N GLN A 216 8.78 -7.84 18.05
CA GLN A 216 9.38 -6.54 17.75
C GLN A 216 8.71 -5.89 16.54
N HIS A 217 8.62 -6.61 15.43
CA HIS A 217 8.05 -6.09 14.19
C HIS A 217 6.55 -5.75 14.32
N PHE A 218 5.80 -6.56 15.06
CA PHE A 218 4.40 -6.27 15.35
C PHE A 218 4.23 -4.97 16.14
N SER A 219 5.13 -4.69 17.09
CA SER A 219 5.13 -3.42 17.82
C SER A 219 5.43 -2.23 16.89
N VAL A 220 6.32 -2.40 15.91
CA VAL A 220 6.57 -1.40 14.85
C VAL A 220 5.32 -1.16 14.01
N ILE A 221 4.60 -2.22 13.61
CA ILE A 221 3.33 -2.09 12.87
C ILE A 221 2.31 -1.26 13.65
N LEU A 222 2.09 -1.59 14.93
CA LEU A 222 1.16 -0.84 15.79
C LEU A 222 1.55 0.64 15.87
N HIS A 223 2.81 0.93 16.17
CA HIS A 223 3.32 2.29 16.26
C HIS A 223 3.16 3.06 14.94
N THR A 224 3.45 2.41 13.81
CA THR A 224 3.42 3.06 12.51
C THR A 224 2.01 3.38 12.05
N VAL A 225 1.04 2.48 12.22
CA VAL A 225 -0.36 2.78 11.88
C VAL A 225 -0.90 3.92 12.74
N GLN A 226 -0.56 3.94 14.03
CA GLN A 226 -0.94 5.05 14.92
C GLN A 226 -0.27 6.37 14.50
N SER A 227 1.02 6.33 14.18
CA SER A 227 1.80 7.49 13.75
C SER A 227 1.29 8.04 12.42
N ALA A 228 0.89 7.18 11.48
CA ALA A 228 0.26 7.58 10.23
C ALA A 228 -1.03 8.36 10.48
N GLY A 229 -1.88 7.92 11.41
CA GLY A 229 -3.08 8.66 11.83
C GLY A 229 -2.74 10.02 12.44
N ALA A 230 -1.70 10.05 13.28
CA ALA A 230 -1.22 11.29 13.88
C ALA A 230 -0.78 12.35 12.84
N THR A 231 -0.23 11.93 11.68
CA THR A 231 0.11 12.88 10.60
C THR A 231 -1.10 13.62 10.01
N LEU A 232 -2.30 13.06 10.15
CA LEU A 232 -3.57 13.62 9.69
C LEU A 232 -4.27 14.49 10.74
N ARG A 233 -3.71 14.61 11.95
CA ARG A 233 -4.27 15.47 12.99
C ARG A 233 -4.01 16.94 12.71
N GLU A 234 -4.67 17.80 13.47
CA GLU A 234 -4.51 19.25 13.32
C GLU A 234 -3.13 19.67 13.85
N VAL A 235 -2.28 20.23 12.99
CA VAL A 235 -0.87 20.53 13.31
C VAL A 235 -0.71 21.60 14.40
N ASN A 236 -1.79 22.32 14.73
CA ASN A 236 -1.81 23.40 15.71
C ASN A 236 -2.33 22.94 17.09
N LYS A 237 -2.78 21.68 17.21
CA LYS A 237 -3.25 21.11 18.49
C LYS A 237 -2.18 20.21 19.08
N PHE A 238 -1.89 20.42 20.35
CA PHE A 238 -1.00 19.55 21.11
C PHE A 238 -1.56 18.11 21.11
N MET A 239 -0.74 17.14 20.71
CA MET A 239 -1.15 15.73 20.73
C MET A 239 -1.31 15.26 22.17
N LYS A 240 -2.45 14.63 22.48
CA LYS A 240 -2.55 13.75 23.65
C LYS A 240 -2.11 12.36 23.18
N GLU A 241 -0.95 11.91 23.63
CA GLU A 241 -0.50 10.54 23.41
C GLU A 241 -1.49 9.58 24.09
N THR A 242 -1.96 8.58 23.34
CA THR A 242 -2.86 7.52 23.83
C THR A 242 -2.15 6.18 23.65
N LEU A 243 -1.08 5.98 24.41
CA LEU A 243 -0.45 4.69 24.66
C LEU A 243 -0.01 4.62 26.12
#